data_AF-A0A662KJX0-F1
#
_entry.id   AF-A0A662KJX0-F1
#
_cell.length_a   1.000
_cell.length_b   1.000
_cell.length_c   1.000
_cell.angle_alpha   90.00
_cell.angle_beta   90.00
_cell.angle_gamma   90.00
#
_symmetry.space_group_name_H-M   'P 1'
#
loop_
_entity.id
_entity.type
_entity.pdbx_description
1 polymer ?
#
loop_
_entity_poly.entity_id
_entity_poly.type
_entity_poly.pdbx_seq_one_letter_code
_entity_poly.pdbx_strand_id
1 'polypeptide(L)' 'RLNRIMKREGGDREKRRKEMVEREQSEARRYREFYGIDINDESIYDLVIDTSEKTPDEIVDIILNSLKGKHG' A
#
# COMPACT_ATOMS: atom_id res chain seq x y z
N ARG A 1 4.61 -7.69 -2.21
CA ARG A 1 5.23 -7.03 -1.02
C ARG A 1 6.39 -7.83 -0.41
N LEU A 2 6.17 -9.07 0.06
CA LEU A 2 7.19 -9.90 0.73
C LEU A 2 8.52 -10.04 -0.04
N ASN A 3 8.50 -10.30 -1.35
CA ASN A 3 9.71 -10.41 -2.16
C ASN A 3 10.59 -9.14 -2.11
N ARG A 4 9.98 -7.95 -2.05
CA ARG A 4 10.70 -6.67 -1.93
C ARG A 4 11.32 -6.49 -0.54
N ILE A 5 10.67 -6.98 0.51
CA ILE A 5 11.23 -7.00 1.87
C ILE A 5 12.45 -7.92 1.90
N MET A 6 12.31 -9.14 1.37
CA MET A 6 13.41 -10.10 1.29
C MET A 6 14.60 -9.58 0.49
N LYS A 7 14.37 -8.90 -0.65
CA LYS A 7 15.45 -8.30 -1.45
C LYS A 7 16.21 -7.20 -0.69
N ARG A 8 15.54 -6.46 0.20
CA ARG A 8 16.12 -5.32 0.93
C ARG A 8 16.77 -5.72 2.24
N GLU A 9 16.13 -6.61 2.98
CA GLU A 9 16.47 -6.91 4.39
C GLU A 9 16.92 -8.36 4.61
N GLY A 10 16.78 -9.23 3.60
CA GLY A 10 17.11 -10.65 3.69
C GLY A 10 16.43 -11.38 4.86
N GLY A 11 17.07 -12.46 5.30
CA GLY A 11 16.65 -13.26 6.46
C GLY A 11 15.74 -14.43 6.10
N ASP A 12 15.01 -14.93 7.11
CA ASP A 12 14.10 -16.05 6.95
C ASP A 12 12.76 -15.62 6.35
N ARG A 13 12.32 -16.29 5.28
CA ARG A 13 11.13 -15.90 4.51
C ARG A 13 9.85 -16.03 5.33
N GLU A 14 9.74 -17.07 6.16
CA GLU A 14 8.54 -17.29 6.95
C GLU A 14 8.44 -16.25 8.08
N LYS A 15 9.56 -15.99 8.76
CA LYS A 15 9.68 -14.92 9.76
C LYS A 15 9.31 -13.56 9.18
N ARG A 16 9.86 -13.18 8.01
CA ARG A 16 9.52 -11.92 7.34
C ARG A 16 8.05 -11.84 6.95
N ARG A 17 7.43 -12.95 6.54
CA ARG A 17 6.00 -13.01 6.26
C ARG A 17 5.18 -12.75 7.52
N LYS A 18 5.56 -13.37 8.65
CA LYS A 18 4.89 -13.18 9.94
C LYS A 18 4.99 -11.73 10.40
N GLU A 19 6.19 -11.15 10.39
CA GLU A 19 6.44 -9.73 10.74
C GLU A 19 5.60 -8.78 9.86
N MET A 20 5.52 -9.04 8.55
CA MET A 20 4.71 -8.25 7.62
C MET A 20 3.23 -8.28 7.98
N VAL A 21 2.67 -9.46 8.26
CA VAL A 21 1.25 -9.63 8.61
C VAL A 21 0.95 -8.98 9.97
N GLU A 22 1.78 -9.19 10.98
CA GLU A 22 1.61 -8.58 12.30
C GLU A 22 1.64 -7.06 12.23
N ARG A 23 2.55 -6.51 11.40
CA ARG A 23 2.61 -5.08 11.14
C ARG A 23 1.35 -4.54 10.45
N GLU A 24 0.88 -5.22 9.41
CA GLU A 24 -0.34 -4.83 8.67
C GLU A 24 -1.57 -4.83 9.61
N GLN A 25 -1.70 -5.84 10.47
CA GLN A 25 -2.78 -5.90 11.47
C GLN A 25 -2.68 -4.78 12.50
N SER A 26 -1.47 -4.47 12.99
CA SER A 26 -1.24 -3.37 13.91
C SER A 26 -1.57 -2.01 13.28
N GLU A 27 -1.22 -1.81 12.01
CA GLU A 27 -1.55 -0.61 11.23
C GLU A 27 -3.07 -0.46 11.09
N ALA A 28 -3.78 -1.52 10.67
CA ALA A 28 -5.24 -1.51 10.54
C ALA A 28 -5.94 -1.18 11.86
N ARG A 29 -5.51 -1.82 12.96
CA ARG A 29 -6.06 -1.55 14.30
C ARG A 29 -5.86 -0.10 14.70
N ARG A 30 -4.65 0.44 14.52
CA ARG A 30 -4.30 1.82 14.90
C ARG A 30 -5.11 2.85 14.12
N TYR A 31 -5.27 2.67 12.81
CA TYR A 31 -6.05 3.60 11.98
C TYR A 31 -7.53 3.60 12.36
N ARG A 32 -8.08 2.40 12.62
CA ARG A 32 -9.47 2.28 13.06
C ARG A 32 -9.70 2.92 14.44
N GLU A 33 -8.80 2.69 15.39
CA GLU A 33 -8.93 3.24 16.76
C GLU A 33 -8.76 4.76 16.83
N PHE A 34 -7.82 5.33 16.07
CA PHE A 34 -7.50 6.75 16.17
C PHE A 34 -8.29 7.64 15.21
N TYR A 35 -8.69 7.11 14.06
CA TYR A 35 -9.33 7.90 13.00
C TYR A 35 -10.69 7.35 12.56
N GLY A 36 -11.11 6.18 13.05
CA GLY A 36 -12.32 5.51 12.56
C GLY A 36 -12.19 5.01 11.11
N ILE A 37 -10.97 4.98 10.56
CA ILE A 37 -10.72 4.61 9.16
C ILE A 37 -10.42 3.12 9.08
N ASP A 38 -11.16 2.40 8.23
CA ASP A 38 -10.75 1.08 7.77
C ASP A 38 -9.83 1.21 6.56
N ILE A 39 -8.53 0.95 6.76
CA ILE A 39 -7.54 1.06 5.68
C ILE A 39 -7.69 -0.01 4.59
N ASN A 40 -8.52 -1.03 4.81
CA ASN A 40 -8.85 -2.03 3.80
C ASN A 40 -10.12 -1.67 3.02
N ASP A 41 -10.84 -0.63 3.42
CA ASP A 41 -11.96 -0.10 2.66
C ASP A 41 -11.41 0.79 1.54
N GLU A 42 -11.36 0.24 0.33
CA GLU A 42 -10.86 0.96 -0.84
C GLU A 42 -11.84 2.06 -1.32
N SER A 43 -13.11 2.05 -0.86
CA SER A 43 -14.14 2.98 -1.34
C SER A 43 -13.92 4.43 -0.88
N ILE A 44 -13.13 4.63 0.18
CA ILE A 44 -12.78 5.96 0.69
C ILE A 44 -11.69 6.64 -0.14
N TYR A 45 -11.05 5.89 -1.05
CA TYR A 45 -9.95 6.40 -1.86
C TYR A 45 -10.43 6.81 -3.25
N ASP A 46 -10.00 8.00 -3.62
CA ASP A 46 -10.21 8.60 -4.93
C ASP A 46 -9.48 7.89 -6.08
N LEU A 47 -8.42 7.14 -5.76
CA LEU A 47 -7.55 6.42 -6.68
C LEU A 47 -6.79 5.31 -5.95
N VAL A 48 -6.91 4.08 -6.44
CA VAL A 48 -6.13 2.92 -5.98
C VAL A 48 -5.25 2.44 -7.13
N ILE A 49 -3.94 2.27 -6.88
CA ILE A 49 -2.96 1.91 -7.90
C ILE A 49 -2.24 0.62 -7.48
N ASP A 50 -2.34 -0.42 -8.31
CA ASP A 50 -1.45 -1.58 -8.20
C ASP A 50 -0.05 -1.23 -8.71
N THR A 51 0.93 -1.35 -7.82
CA THR A 51 2.34 -1.03 -8.04
C THR A 51 3.20 -2.28 -8.27
N SER A 52 2.59 -3.45 -8.50
CA SER A 52 3.31 -4.71 -8.63
C SER A 52 4.23 -4.74 -9.85
N GLU A 53 3.77 -4.23 -10.98
CA GLU A 53 4.45 -4.28 -12.29
C GLU A 53 4.70 -2.88 -12.90
N LYS A 54 4.63 -1.83 -12.08
CA LYS A 54 4.80 -0.44 -12.54
C LYS A 54 6.12 0.14 -12.06
N THR A 55 6.76 0.89 -12.94
CA THR A 55 7.88 1.77 -12.60
C THR A 55 7.39 2.99 -11.83
N PRO A 56 8.28 3.68 -11.07
CA PRO A 56 7.93 4.92 -10.40
C PRO A 56 7.36 5.99 -11.34
N ASP A 57 7.92 6.14 -12.55
CA ASP A 57 7.48 7.14 -13.53
C ASP A 57 6.05 6.84 -14.02
N GLU A 58 5.73 5.57 -14.31
CA GLU A 58 4.37 5.16 -14.68
C GLU A 58 3.35 5.42 -13.57
N ILE A 59 3.73 5.24 -12.30
CA ILE A 59 2.87 5.54 -11.16
C ILE A 59 2.61 7.05 -11.07
N VAL A 60 3.64 7.87 -11.25
CA VAL A 60 3.53 9.33 -11.26
C VAL A 60 2.58 9.79 -12.38
N ASP A 61 2.73 9.24 -13.58
CA ASP A 61 1.85 9.58 -14.71
C ASP A 61 0.38 9.23 -14.44
N ILE A 62 0.11 8.08 -13.83
CA ILE A 62 -1.25 7.68 -13.42
C ILE A 62 -1.83 8.71 -12.42
N ILE A 63 -1.05 9.10 -11.40
CA ILE A 63 -1.47 10.08 -10.41
C ILE A 63 -1.80 11.41 -11.10
N LEU A 64 -0.89 11.95 -11.92
CA LEU A 64 -1.07 13.23 -12.61
C LEU A 64 -2.27 13.22 -13.55
N ASN A 65 -2.51 12.13 -14.28
CA ASN A 65 -3.64 12.03 -15.19
C ASN A 65 -4.98 11.90 -14.45
N SER A 66 -5.00 11.22 -13.29
CA SER A 66 -6.21 11.15 -12.46
C SER A 66 -6.65 12.52 -11.93
N LEU A 67 -5.69 13.41 -11.62
CA LEU A 67 -5.96 14.78 -11.17
C LEU A 67 -6.54 15.66 -12.29
N LYS A 68 -6.03 15.51 -13.53
CA LYS A 68 -6.52 16.28 -14.68
C LYS A 68 -7.98 15.96 -15.01
N GLY A 69 -8.39 14.69 -14.88
CA GLY A 69 -9.76 14.25 -15.14
C GLY A 69 -10.79 14.67 -14.08
N LYS A 70 -10.36 15.06 -12.86
CA LYS A 70 -11.24 15.51 -11.77
C LYS A 70 -11.46 17.02 -11.72
N HIS A 71 -10.72 17.79 -12.51
CA HIS A 71 -10.77 19.25 -12.54
C HIS A 71 -10.99 19.83 -13.96
N GLY A 72 -11.35 18.98 -14.92
CA GLY A 72 -11.72 19.36 -16.29
C GLY A 72 -13.22 19.47 -16.49
#